data_AF-A0A3R9WUT3-F1
#
_entry.id   AF-A0A3R9WUT3-F1
#
_cell.length_a   1.000
_cell.length_b   1.000
_cell.length_c   1.000
_cell.angle_alpha   90.00
_cell.angle_beta   90.00
_cell.angle_gamma   90.00
#
_symmetry.space_group_name_H-M   'P 1'
#
loop_
_entity.id
_entity.type
_entity.pdbx_description
1 polymer ?
#
loop_
_entity_poly.entity_id
_entity_poly.type
_entity_poly.pdbx_seq_one_letter_code
_entity_poly.pdbx_strand_id
1 'polypeptide(L)'
;MKLVGSILEAVLKWTITVFFLTMIGLIFFNVVLRYGFNSGITWSEEMGRYLFVWIVFLGAIVAYKERAHLGVDILISSLPLPIQKILYVINNIIVLVILGVFIYGGIQMLPSTSSNYGPATGIPLAFLFIGGLICALSMVLLNIVQTIQFVVFGKNPPDWAKTTEEKGGNY
;
A
#
# COMPACT_ATOMS: atom_id res chain seq x y z
N MET A 1 6.56 -4.18 -20.81
CA MET A 1 5.62 -4.04 -19.68
C MET A 1 6.02 -4.84 -18.43
N LYS A 2 6.51 -6.09 -18.55
CA LYS A 2 7.02 -6.87 -17.40
C LYS A 2 8.22 -6.20 -16.71
N LEU A 3 9.21 -5.72 -17.49
CA LEU A 3 10.42 -5.06 -16.96
C LEU A 3 10.12 -3.84 -16.08
N VAL A 4 9.24 -2.95 -16.55
CA VAL A 4 8.82 -1.74 -15.80
C VAL A 4 8.10 -2.11 -14.51
N GLY A 5 7.23 -3.13 -14.55
CA GLY A 5 6.54 -3.62 -13.36
C GLY A 5 7.49 -4.20 -12.30
N SER A 6 8.51 -4.94 -12.73
CA SER A 6 9.52 -5.51 -11.83
C SER A 6 10.46 -4.45 -11.23
N ILE A 7 10.85 -3.44 -12.01
CA ILE A 7 11.66 -2.31 -11.49
C ILE A 7 10.86 -1.54 -10.44
N LEU A 8 9.59 -1.25 -10.70
CA LEU A 8 8.74 -0.53 -9.75
C LEU A 8 8.60 -1.29 -8.42
N GLU A 9 8.39 -2.60 -8.48
CA GLU A 9 8.36 -3.44 -7.27
C GLU A 9 9.67 -3.42 -6.51
N ALA A 10 10.80 -3.55 -7.21
CA ALA A 10 12.11 -3.53 -6.59
C ALA A 10 12.35 -2.19 -5.89
N VAL A 11 12.05 -1.06 -6.55
CA VAL A 11 12.15 0.27 -5.95
C VAL A 11 11.26 0.39 -4.72
N LEU A 12 10.02 -0.08 -4.79
CA LEU A 12 9.07 -0.01 -3.68
C LEU A 12 9.55 -0.82 -2.47
N LYS A 13 9.99 -2.07 -2.69
CA LYS A 13 10.52 -2.96 -1.65
C LYS A 13 11.81 -2.42 -1.04
N TRP A 14 12.73 -1.88 -1.85
CA TRP A 14 13.94 -1.22 -1.36
C TRP A 14 13.62 0.01 -0.52
N THR A 15 12.69 0.85 -0.97
CA THR A 15 12.27 2.05 -0.23
C THR A 15 11.70 1.68 1.14
N ILE A 16 10.80 0.68 1.19
CA ILE A 16 10.26 0.15 2.45
C ILE A 16 11.38 -0.32 3.38
N THR A 17 12.33 -1.10 2.84
CA THR A 17 13.45 -1.66 3.62
C THR A 17 14.32 -0.55 4.21
N VAL A 18 14.68 0.46 3.42
CA VAL A 18 15.48 1.59 3.87
C VAL A 18 14.75 2.38 4.95
N PHE A 19 13.46 2.67 4.76
CA PHE A 19 12.66 3.39 5.76
C PHE A 19 12.56 2.60 7.07
N PHE A 20 12.35 1.28 6.97
CA PHE A 20 12.24 0.41 8.13
C PHE A 20 13.54 0.32 8.92
N LEU A 21 14.67 0.11 8.25
CA LEU A 21 15.99 0.09 8.90
C LEU A 21 16.33 1.45 9.54
N THR A 22 15.99 2.55 8.86
CA THR A 22 16.18 3.90 9.39
C THR A 22 15.34 4.12 10.64
N MET A 23 14.06 3.72 10.61
CA MET A 23 13.14 3.84 11.76
C MET A 23 13.66 3.04 12.96
N ILE A 24 14.06 1.77 12.74
CA ILE A 24 14.62 0.92 13.80
C ILE A 24 15.88 1.55 14.36
N GLY A 25 16.81 1.97 13.51
CA GLY A 25 18.05 2.61 13.94
C GLY A 25 17.78 3.85 14.79
N LEU A 26 16.93 4.76 14.31
CA LEU A 26 16.58 5.99 15.02
C LEU A 26 16.00 5.74 16.41
N ILE A 27 15.05 4.80 16.52
CA ILE A 27 14.40 4.49 17.79
C ILE A 27 15.37 3.77 18.72
N PHE A 28 16.14 2.82 18.19
CA PHE A 28 17.13 2.07 18.95
C PHE A 28 18.22 2.98 19.53
N PHE A 29 18.83 3.83 18.71
CA PHE A 29 19.86 4.76 19.18
C PHE A 29 19.29 5.77 20.18
N ASN A 30 18.06 6.24 19.99
CA ASN A 30 17.43 7.13 20.97
C ASN A 30 17.24 6.45 22.33
N VAL A 31 16.84 5.17 22.36
CA VAL A 31 16.75 4.38 23.59
C VAL A 31 18.12 4.22 24.25
N VAL A 32 19.16 3.87 23.49
CA VAL A 32 20.53 3.72 24.01
C VAL A 32 21.05 5.03 24.60
N LEU A 33 20.87 6.16 23.91
CA LEU A 33 21.27 7.47 24.41
C LEU A 33 20.55 7.82 25.72
N ARG A 34 19.24 7.55 25.77
CA ARG A 34 18.40 7.93 26.91
C ARG A 34 18.77 7.18 28.17
N TYR A 35 19.00 5.87 28.06
CA TYR A 35 19.30 5.04 29.23
C TYR A 35 20.79 4.90 29.51
N GLY A 36 21.65 4.96 28.49
CA GLY A 36 23.10 4.82 28.65
C GLY A 36 23.84 6.13 28.92
N PHE A 37 23.35 7.25 28.37
CA PHE A 37 24.05 8.54 28.39
C PHE A 37 23.22 9.68 29.00
N ASN A 38 22.03 9.37 29.51
CA ASN A 38 21.07 10.35 30.05
C ASN A 38 20.80 11.53 29.09
N SER A 39 20.87 11.28 27.77
CA SER A 39 20.66 12.25 26.68
C SER A 39 19.73 11.65 25.63
N GLY A 40 19.14 12.42 24.72
CA GLY A 40 18.19 11.83 23.77
C GLY A 40 17.99 12.64 22.51
N ILE A 41 17.41 11.98 21.49
CA ILE A 41 17.06 12.60 20.22
C ILE A 41 15.57 12.95 20.29
N THR A 42 15.25 14.22 20.55
CA THR A 42 13.88 14.70 20.79
C THR A 42 12.92 14.43 19.62
N TRP A 43 13.43 14.45 18.39
CA TRP A 43 12.63 14.24 17.18
C TRP A 43 12.54 12.78 16.73
N SER A 44 13.30 11.85 17.33
CA SER A 44 13.39 10.46 16.86
C SER A 44 12.05 9.73 16.92
N GLU A 45 11.27 9.93 17.99
CA GLU A 45 9.95 9.32 18.12
C GLU A 45 8.98 9.81 17.03
N GLU A 46 9.03 11.11 16.74
CA GLU A 46 8.18 11.73 15.72
C GLU A 46 8.57 11.28 14.31
N MET A 47 9.86 11.25 14.00
CA MET A 47 10.35 10.70 12.72
C MET A 47 10.04 9.22 12.57
N GLY A 48 10.10 8.45 13.65
CA GLY A 48 9.69 7.06 13.67
C GLY A 48 8.23 6.89 13.21
N ARG A 49 7.32 7.76 13.68
CA ARG A 49 5.92 7.75 13.24
C ARG A 49 5.76 8.11 11.77
N TYR A 50 6.48 9.12 11.27
CA TYR A 50 6.44 9.46 9.84
C TYR A 50 6.89 8.26 9.00
N LEU A 51 8.05 7.68 9.29
CA LEU A 51 8.57 6.52 8.55
C LEU A 51 7.60 5.33 8.62
N PHE A 52 7.03 5.05 9.80
CA PHE A 52 6.06 3.98 9.97
C PHE A 52 4.84 4.15 9.05
N VAL A 53 4.24 5.34 9.01
CA VAL A 53 3.07 5.61 8.16
C VAL A 53 3.41 5.41 6.68
N TRP A 54 4.58 5.89 6.24
CA TRP A 54 5.04 5.66 4.86
C TRP A 54 5.25 4.18 4.56
N ILE A 55 5.85 3.41 5.47
CA ILE A 55 6.03 1.97 5.31
C ILE A 55 4.68 1.26 5.17
N VAL A 56 3.69 1.60 6.00
CA VAL A 56 2.34 1.03 5.93
C VAL A 56 1.71 1.30 4.57
N PHE A 57 1.78 2.53 4.08
CA PHE A 57 1.21 2.88 2.77
C PHE A 57 1.91 2.21 1.60
N LEU A 58 3.25 2.24 1.56
CA LEU A 58 4.01 1.57 0.50
C LEU A 58 3.80 0.05 0.54
N GLY A 59 3.76 -0.54 1.75
CA GLY A 59 3.46 -1.95 1.95
C GLY A 59 2.05 -2.34 1.50
N ALA A 60 1.06 -1.47 1.75
CA ALA A 60 -0.31 -1.69 1.28
C ALA A 60 -0.40 -1.72 -0.25
N ILE A 61 0.38 -0.89 -0.97
CA ILE A 61 0.46 -0.94 -2.44
C ILE A 61 0.98 -2.30 -2.92
N VAL A 62 2.03 -2.84 -2.27
CA VAL A 62 2.59 -4.16 -2.58
C VAL A 62 1.54 -5.25 -2.33
N ALA A 63 0.92 -5.27 -1.15
CA ALA A 63 -0.07 -6.26 -0.77
C ALA A 63 -1.31 -6.23 -1.68
N TYR A 64 -1.75 -5.03 -2.09
CA TYR A 64 -2.86 -4.86 -3.01
C TYR A 64 -2.56 -5.43 -4.40
N LYS A 65 -1.32 -5.23 -4.89
CA LYS A 65 -0.88 -5.79 -6.17
C LYS A 65 -0.91 -7.31 -6.17
N GLU A 66 -0.54 -7.93 -5.05
CA GLU A 66 -0.54 -9.38 -4.85
C GLU A 66 -1.95 -9.98 -4.71
N ARG A 67 -3.01 -9.16 -4.85
CA ARG A 67 -4.43 -9.57 -4.79
C ARG A 67 -4.74 -10.37 -3.52
N ALA A 68 -4.25 -9.93 -2.37
CA ALA A 68 -4.45 -10.60 -1.08
C ALA A 68 -5.90 -10.57 -0.54
N HIS A 69 -6.92 -10.55 -1.40
CA HIS A 69 -8.35 -10.64 -1.04
C HIS A 69 -8.79 -12.10 -0.86
N LEU A 70 -7.99 -12.87 -0.11
CA LEU A 70 -8.12 -14.33 0.06
C LEU A 70 -9.53 -14.78 0.49
N GLY A 71 -10.24 -13.99 1.31
CA GLY A 71 -11.57 -14.35 1.80
C GLY A 71 -12.67 -14.33 0.74
N VAL A 72 -12.60 -13.41 -0.22
CA VAL A 72 -13.61 -13.29 -1.29
C VAL A 72 -13.34 -14.34 -2.38
N ASP A 73 -12.07 -14.68 -2.58
CA ASP A 73 -11.64 -15.63 -3.61
C ASP A 73 -12.17 -17.05 -3.38
N ILE A 74 -12.25 -17.50 -2.13
CA ILE A 74 -12.78 -18.83 -1.78
C ILE A 74 -14.27 -18.92 -2.13
N LEU A 75 -15.06 -17.91 -1.78
CA LEU A 75 -16.49 -17.87 -2.05
C LEU A 75 -16.78 -17.83 -3.56
N ILE A 76 -15.98 -17.07 -4.32
CA ILE A 76 -16.13 -16.94 -5.77
C ILE A 76 -15.72 -18.24 -6.48
N SER A 77 -14.72 -18.96 -5.97
CA SER A 77 -14.17 -20.16 -6.63
C SER A 77 -15.19 -21.28 -6.88
N SER A 78 -16.24 -21.37 -6.07
CA SER A 78 -17.30 -22.39 -6.20
C SER A 78 -18.40 -22.04 -7.21
N LEU A 79 -18.37 -20.83 -7.78
CA LEU A 79 -19.42 -20.35 -8.71
C LEU A 79 -19.07 -20.59 -10.18
N PRO A 80 -20.06 -20.62 -11.09
CA PRO A 80 -19.82 -20.65 -12.53
C PRO A 80 -19.02 -19.42 -13.02
N LEU A 81 -18.08 -19.65 -13.94
CA LEU A 81 -17.19 -18.62 -14.53
C LEU A 81 -17.85 -17.29 -14.93
N PRO A 82 -19.04 -17.24 -15.58
CA PRO A 82 -19.68 -15.96 -15.91
C PRO A 82 -20.09 -15.16 -14.67
N ILE A 83 -20.55 -15.81 -13.61
CA ILE A 83 -20.92 -15.17 -12.34
C ILE A 83 -19.67 -14.64 -11.64
N GLN A 84 -18.57 -15.41 -11.66
CA GLN A 84 -17.30 -14.97 -11.09
C GLN A 84 -16.79 -13.69 -11.73
N LYS A 85 -16.89 -13.56 -13.06
CA LYS A 85 -16.50 -12.33 -13.78
C LYS A 85 -17.35 -11.13 -13.38
N ILE A 86 -18.67 -11.30 -13.25
CA ILE A 86 -19.58 -10.23 -12.84
C ILE A 86 -19.23 -9.77 -11.41
N LEU A 87 -19.08 -10.71 -10.47
CA LEU A 87 -18.71 -10.40 -9.09
C LEU A 87 -17.35 -9.72 -8.98
N TYR A 88 -16.38 -10.13 -9.80
CA TYR A 88 -15.08 -9.47 -9.88
C TYR A 88 -15.19 -8.00 -10.29
N VAL A 89 -15.98 -7.70 -11.34
CA VAL A 89 -16.19 -6.33 -11.80
C VAL A 89 -16.92 -5.50 -10.74
N ILE A 90 -17.95 -6.05 -10.09
CA ILE A 90 -18.67 -5.38 -9.00
C ILE A 90 -17.72 -5.06 -7.84
N ASN A 91 -16.91 -6.03 -7.40
CA ASN A 91 -15.92 -5.82 -6.35
C ASN A 91 -14.95 -4.70 -6.70
N ASN A 92 -14.42 -4.68 -7.94
CA ASN A 92 -13.51 -3.63 -8.38
C ASN A 92 -14.18 -2.24 -8.38
N ILE A 93 -15.45 -2.14 -8.80
CA ILE A 93 -16.20 -0.89 -8.73
C ILE A 93 -16.34 -0.42 -7.28
N ILE A 94 -16.67 -1.32 -6.35
CA ILE A 94 -16.77 -1.00 -4.92
C ILE A 94 -15.43 -0.49 -4.39
N VAL A 95 -14.32 -1.16 -4.73
CA VAL A 95 -12.98 -0.73 -4.32
C VAL A 95 -12.65 0.65 -4.89
N LEU A 96 -12.98 0.93 -6.17
CA LEU A 96 -12.79 2.25 -6.77
C LEU A 96 -13.60 3.34 -6.08
N VAL A 97 -14.84 3.05 -5.67
CA VAL A 97 -15.66 3.99 -4.90
C VAL A 97 -15.02 4.29 -3.55
N ILE A 98 -14.60 3.26 -2.81
CA ILE A 98 -13.93 3.42 -1.50
C ILE A 98 -12.64 4.24 -1.65
N LEU A 99 -11.81 3.92 -2.64
CA LEU A 99 -10.59 4.68 -2.92
C LEU A 99 -10.89 6.12 -3.33
N GLY A 100 -11.97 6.36 -4.09
CA GLY A 100 -12.43 7.70 -4.44
C GLY A 100 -12.82 8.53 -3.22
N VAL A 101 -13.57 7.95 -2.29
CA VAL A 101 -13.92 8.59 -1.01
C VAL A 101 -12.67 8.88 -0.19
N PHE A 102 -11.73 7.93 -0.13
CA PHE A 102 -10.46 8.10 0.58
C PHE A 102 -9.61 9.24 0.00
N ILE A 103 -9.50 9.32 -1.34
CA ILE A 103 -8.78 10.41 -2.02
C ILE A 103 -9.45 11.75 -1.74
N TYR A 104 -10.78 11.82 -1.85
CA TYR A 104 -11.53 13.04 -1.58
C TYR A 104 -11.30 13.54 -0.16
N GLY A 105 -11.44 12.66 0.84
CA GLY A 105 -11.15 13.00 2.24
C GLY A 105 -9.70 13.43 2.47
N GLY A 106 -8.73 12.75 1.84
CA GLY A 106 -7.32 13.10 1.93
C GLY A 106 -7.00 14.48 1.35
N ILE A 107 -7.62 14.84 0.22
CA ILE A 107 -7.46 16.17 -0.39
C ILE A 107 -8.10 17.26 0.49
N GLN A 108 -9.25 17.00 1.10
CA GLN A 108 -9.87 17.96 2.02
C GLN A 108 -9.03 18.21 3.28
N MET A 109 -8.30 17.21 3.78
CA MET A 109 -7.48 17.35 4.97
C MET A 109 -6.15 18.09 4.73
N LEU A 110 -5.66 18.12 3.48
CA LEU A 110 -4.38 18.73 3.13
C LEU A 110 -4.28 20.22 3.55
N PRO A 111 -5.24 21.10 3.19
CA PRO A 111 -5.18 22.51 3.60
C PRO A 111 -5.24 22.69 5.12
N SER A 112 -6.13 21.97 5.81
CA SER A 112 -6.27 22.04 7.26
C SER A 112 -5.05 21.54 8.02
N THR A 113 -4.27 20.65 7.41
CA THR A 113 -3.08 20.05 8.03
C THR A 113 -1.80 20.80 7.65
N SER A 114 -1.81 21.61 6.60
CA SER A 114 -0.64 22.36 6.11
C SER A 114 -0.06 23.37 7.13
N SER A 115 -0.89 23.91 8.01
CA SER A 115 -0.49 24.82 9.09
C SER A 115 -0.08 24.09 10.38
N ASN A 116 -0.24 22.77 10.44
CA ASN A 116 0.08 21.94 11.59
C ASN A 116 1.45 21.30 11.40
N TYR A 117 2.41 21.70 12.22
CA TYR A 117 3.79 21.24 12.16
C TYR A 117 4.10 20.34 13.35
N GLY A 118 4.96 19.37 13.08
CA GLY A 118 5.62 18.55 14.07
C GLY A 118 6.37 19.40 15.10
N PRO A 119 6.06 19.32 16.40
CA PRO A 119 6.71 20.17 17.41
C PRO A 119 8.20 19.88 17.57
N ALA A 120 8.67 18.66 17.27
CA ALA A 120 10.09 18.32 17.36
C ALA A 120 10.81 18.34 16.01
N THR A 121 10.12 17.97 14.92
CA THR A 121 10.73 17.89 13.58
C THR A 121 10.55 19.14 12.73
N GLY A 122 9.52 19.95 13.01
CA GLY A 122 9.09 21.04 12.13
C GLY A 122 8.52 20.55 10.79
N ILE A 123 8.23 19.26 10.63
CA ILE A 123 7.67 18.71 9.39
C ILE A 123 6.15 18.95 9.38
N PRO A 124 5.56 19.45 8.28
CA PRO A 124 4.11 19.54 8.16
C PRO A 124 3.45 18.17 8.24
N LEU A 125 2.41 18.03 9.06
CA LEU A 125 1.64 16.78 9.15
C LEU A 125 0.98 16.40 7.79
N ALA A 126 0.83 17.37 6.89
CA ALA A 126 0.39 17.16 5.51
C ALA A 126 1.20 16.07 4.78
N PHE A 127 2.47 15.87 5.16
CA PHE A 127 3.32 14.83 4.59
C PHE A 127 2.76 13.40 4.78
N LEU A 128 2.04 13.15 5.88
CA LEU A 128 1.36 11.88 6.15
C LEU A 128 0.20 11.65 5.18
N PHE A 129 -0.58 12.70 4.92
CA PHE A 129 -1.72 12.65 4.00
C PHE A 129 -1.28 12.45 2.55
N ILE A 130 -0.15 13.05 2.16
CA ILE A 130 0.44 12.85 0.84
C ILE A 130 0.80 11.37 0.63
N GLY A 131 1.39 10.70 1.62
CA GLY A 131 1.66 9.26 1.55
C GLY A 131 0.40 8.44 1.33
N GLY A 132 -0.69 8.77 2.03
CA GLY A 132 -1.99 8.13 1.84
C GLY A 132 -2.57 8.36 0.45
N LEU A 133 -2.47 9.57 -0.09
CA LEU A 133 -2.95 9.89 -1.45
C LEU A 133 -2.15 9.15 -2.52
N ILE A 134 -0.82 9.07 -2.38
CA ILE A 134 0.04 8.29 -3.29
C ILE A 134 -0.37 6.81 -3.27
N CYS A 135 -0.62 6.26 -2.08
CA CYS A 135 -1.10 4.90 -1.92
C CYS A 135 -2.42 4.65 -2.65
N ALA A 136 -3.42 5.50 -2.40
CA ALA A 136 -4.74 5.35 -2.98
C ALA A 136 -4.73 5.51 -4.51
N LEU A 137 -4.01 6.51 -5.03
CA LEU A 137 -3.85 6.70 -6.48
C LEU A 137 -3.16 5.49 -7.14
N SER A 138 -2.12 4.96 -6.49
CA SER A 138 -1.43 3.76 -6.97
C SER A 138 -2.36 2.54 -7.00
N MET A 139 -3.17 2.35 -5.97
CA MET A 139 -4.16 1.27 -5.91
C MET A 139 -5.25 1.40 -6.97
N VAL A 140 -5.73 2.62 -7.24
CA VAL A 140 -6.68 2.89 -8.34
C VAL A 140 -6.09 2.47 -9.68
N LEU A 141 -4.86 2.89 -9.98
CA LEU A 141 -4.17 2.51 -11.21
C LEU A 141 -3.99 0.99 -11.32
N LEU A 142 -3.55 0.34 -10.24
CA LEU A 142 -3.39 -1.11 -10.19
C LEU A 142 -4.72 -1.83 -10.42
N ASN A 143 -5.80 -1.38 -9.78
CA ASN A 143 -7.14 -1.96 -9.93
C ASN A 143 -7.62 -1.89 -11.39
N ILE A 144 -7.49 -0.72 -12.03
CA ILE A 144 -7.89 -0.50 -13.43
C ILE A 144 -7.07 -1.41 -14.36
N VAL A 145 -5.74 -1.41 -14.23
CA VAL A 145 -4.86 -2.24 -15.08
C VAL A 145 -5.16 -3.72 -14.91
N GLN A 146 -5.32 -4.18 -13.67
CA GLN A 146 -5.65 -5.57 -13.35
C GLN A 146 -7.03 -5.99 -13.88
N THR A 147 -8.02 -5.10 -13.80
CA THR A 147 -9.37 -5.36 -14.32
C THR A 147 -9.38 -5.46 -15.84
N ILE A 148 -8.71 -4.52 -16.53
CA ILE A 148 -8.61 -4.53 -18.00
C ILE A 148 -7.86 -5.78 -18.47
N GLN A 149 -6.74 -6.14 -17.82
CA GLN A 149 -5.98 -7.33 -18.19
C GLN A 149 -6.81 -8.61 -18.10
N PHE A 150 -7.61 -8.76 -17.04
CA PHE A 150 -8.44 -9.95 -16.86
C PHE A 150 -9.67 -9.97 -17.79
N VAL A 151 -10.43 -8.87 -17.84
CA VAL A 151 -11.72 -8.83 -18.56
C VAL A 151 -11.52 -8.78 -20.07
N VAL A 152 -10.59 -7.96 -20.56
CA VAL A 152 -10.40 -7.72 -22.00
C VAL A 152 -9.38 -8.68 -22.60
N PHE A 153 -8.25 -8.88 -21.93
CA PHE A 153 -7.13 -9.66 -22.48
C PHE A 153 -7.05 -11.09 -21.95
N GLY A 154 -7.84 -11.46 -20.94
CA GLY A 154 -7.75 -12.77 -20.28
C GLY A 154 -6.40 -13.06 -19.63
N LYS A 155 -5.58 -12.03 -19.36
CA LYS A 155 -4.22 -12.15 -18.81
C LYS A 155 -4.23 -11.88 -17.31
N ASN A 156 -3.33 -12.55 -16.58
CA ASN A 156 -3.18 -12.44 -15.13
C ASN A 156 -4.51 -12.63 -14.37
N PRO A 157 -5.20 -13.76 -14.59
CA PRO A 157 -6.43 -14.06 -13.88
C PRO A 157 -6.19 -14.06 -12.36
N PRO A 158 -7.20 -13.65 -11.56
CA PRO A 158 -7.22 -13.87 -10.13
C PRO A 158 -6.97 -15.34 -9.79
N ASP A 159 -6.48 -15.64 -8.60
CA ASP A 159 -6.07 -17.01 -8.25
C ASP A 159 -7.20 -18.02 -8.37
N TRP A 160 -8.45 -17.65 -8.08
CA TRP A 160 -9.61 -18.54 -8.28
C TRP A 160 -9.91 -18.86 -9.75
N ALA A 161 -9.46 -18.03 -10.71
CA ALA A 161 -9.65 -18.25 -12.15
C ALA A 161 -8.49 -19.00 -12.81
N LYS A 162 -7.36 -19.20 -12.12
CA LYS A 162 -6.23 -20.02 -12.60
C LYS A 162 -6.62 -21.50 -12.57
N THR A 163 -6.28 -22.24 -13.62
CA THR A 163 -6.46 -23.70 -13.65
C THR A 163 -5.57 -24.37 -12.58
N THR A 164 -5.94 -25.56 -12.14
CA THR A 164 -5.18 -26.32 -11.12
C THR A 164 -3.71 -26.54 -11.50
N GLU A 165 -3.39 -26.57 -12.80
CA GLU A 165 -2.02 -26.64 -13.33
C GLU A 165 -1.24 -25.33 -13.15
N GLU A 166 -1.89 -24.17 -13.25
CA GLU A 166 -1.25 -22.86 -13.06
C GLU A 166 -1.03 -22.50 -11.58
N LYS A 167 -1.76 -23.13 -10.65
CA LYS A 167 -1.62 -22.91 -9.20
C LYS A 167 -0.39 -23.62 -8.59
N GLY A 168 0.15 -24.64 -9.25
CA GLY A 168 1.21 -25.50 -8.70
C GLY A 168 2.66 -25.01 -8.92
N GLY A 169 2.86 -23.85 -9.54
CA GLY A 169 4.18 -23.44 -10.04
C GLY A 169 5.07 -22.63 -9.10
N ASN A 170 4.60 -22.24 -7.91
CA ASN A 170 5.40 -21.42 -6.98
C ASN A 170 5.24 -21.92 -5.54
N TYR A 171 6.00 -22.96 -5.20
CA TYR A 171 6.43 -23.26 -3.83
C TYR A 171 7.95 -23.45 -3.84
#